data_AF-A0A9E5UQZ2-F1
#
_entry.id   AF-A0A9E5UQZ2-F1
#
_cell.length_a   1.000
_cell.length_b   1.000
_cell.length_c   1.000
_cell.angle_alpha   90.00
_cell.angle_beta   90.00
_cell.angle_gamma   90.00
#
_symmetry.space_group_name_H-M   'P 1'
#
loop_
_entity.id
_entity.type
_entity.pdbx_description
1 polymer ?
#
loop_
_entity_poly.entity_id
_entity_poly.type
_entity_poly.pdbx_seq_one_letter_code
_entity_poly.pdbx_strand_id
1 'polypeptide(L)'
;MEGLAMSLPAYIALTFMSGPRDGETARFETPPQAEQLKLSFGRRETCDVCLTYDSQVSRIHAQLTFDGEHFWLEDLNSRNGTFVEKQRVTDQLPLKPGDLFRVGRTWLRLEPLHAMDTLTVPDLYDDDIPF
;
A
#
# COMPACT_ATOMS: atom_id res chain seq x y z
N MET A 1 -24.31 -0.62 -21.50
CA MET A 1 -23.06 -1.33 -21.17
C MET A 1 -22.62 -0.73 -19.83
N GLU A 2 -23.29 -1.18 -18.77
CA GLU A 2 -23.13 -0.61 -17.42
C GLU A 2 -21.76 -1.07 -16.91
N GLY A 3 -20.83 -0.12 -16.79
CA GLY A 3 -19.53 -0.38 -16.18
C GLY A 3 -19.78 -0.86 -14.75
N LEU A 4 -19.21 -2.01 -14.42
CA LEU A 4 -19.15 -2.51 -13.05
C LEU A 4 -18.57 -1.37 -12.20
N ALA A 5 -19.40 -0.70 -11.40
CA ALA A 5 -18.90 0.29 -10.45
C ALA A 5 -17.92 -0.46 -9.55
N MET A 6 -16.61 -0.22 -9.72
CA MET A 6 -15.61 -0.75 -8.81
C MET A 6 -15.96 -0.19 -7.44
N SER A 7 -16.39 -1.07 -6.54
CA SER A 7 -16.67 -0.67 -5.17
C SER A 7 -15.38 -0.14 -4.56
N LEU A 8 -15.48 0.89 -3.70
CA LEU A 8 -14.30 1.37 -2.99
C LEU A 8 -13.70 0.21 -2.17
N PRO A 9 -12.36 0.07 -2.15
CA PRO A 9 -11.74 -0.89 -1.25
C PRO A 9 -12.05 -0.49 0.19
N ALA A 10 -12.32 -1.47 1.05
CA ALA A 10 -12.53 -1.22 2.48
C ALA A 10 -11.22 -0.87 3.18
N TYR A 11 -10.11 -1.45 2.72
CA TYR A 11 -8.78 -1.20 3.24
C TYR A 11 -7.75 -1.01 2.13
N ILE A 12 -6.74 -0.20 2.43
CA ILE A 12 -5.48 -0.20 1.72
C ILE A 12 -4.48 -1.03 2.52
N ALA A 13 -3.97 -2.11 1.93
CA ALA A 13 -2.94 -2.94 2.53
C ALA A 13 -1.57 -2.61 1.94
N LEU A 14 -0.58 -2.50 2.82
CA LEU A 14 0.82 -2.31 2.49
C LEU A 14 1.62 -3.46 3.08
N THR A 15 2.06 -4.38 2.22
CA THR A 15 2.92 -5.51 2.62
C THR A 15 4.38 -5.10 2.52
N PHE A 16 5.14 -5.32 3.58
CA PHE A 16 6.59 -5.12 3.59
C PHE A 16 7.23 -6.28 2.85
N MET A 17 8.00 -5.97 1.80
CA MET A 17 8.65 -6.94 0.91
C MET A 17 10.18 -7.02 1.15
N SER A 18 10.66 -6.36 2.20
CA SER A 18 12.06 -6.40 2.62
C SER A 18 12.26 -5.81 4.02
N GLY A 19 13.44 -6.04 4.58
CA GLY A 19 13.87 -5.46 5.86
C GLY A 19 13.33 -6.23 7.08
N PRO A 20 13.45 -5.66 8.28
CA PRO A 20 13.07 -6.35 9.53
C PRO A 20 11.58 -6.69 9.67
N ARG A 21 10.72 -6.06 8.85
CA ARG A 21 9.27 -6.27 8.83
C ARG A 21 8.81 -7.10 7.63
N ASP A 22 9.74 -7.72 6.90
CA ASP A 22 9.42 -8.50 5.70
C ASP A 22 8.30 -9.53 5.95
N GLY A 23 7.31 -9.55 5.06
CA GLY A 23 6.09 -10.37 5.16
C GLY A 23 4.97 -9.77 6.03
N GLU A 24 5.26 -8.76 6.86
CA GLU A 24 4.21 -8.06 7.62
C GLU A 24 3.30 -7.26 6.67
N THR A 25 2.02 -7.09 7.02
CA THR A 25 1.08 -6.26 6.27
C THR A 25 0.40 -5.26 7.19
N ALA A 26 0.59 -3.98 6.91
CA ALA A 26 -0.16 -2.90 7.55
C ALA A 26 -1.46 -2.64 6.76
N ARG A 27 -2.57 -2.41 7.46
CA ARG A 27 -3.89 -2.13 6.85
C ARG A 27 -4.41 -0.79 7.33
N PHE A 28 -4.92 -0.01 6.39
CA PHE A 28 -5.47 1.32 6.62
C PHE A 28 -6.88 1.36 6.10
N GLU A 29 -7.84 1.78 6.93
CA GLU A 29 -9.23 1.91 6.51
C GLU A 29 -9.35 3.00 5.43
N THR A 30 -10.08 2.68 4.36
CA THR A 30 -10.41 3.67 3.35
C THR A 30 -11.51 4.57 3.91
N PRO A 31 -11.34 5.91 3.86
CA PRO A 31 -12.36 6.82 4.31
C PRO A 31 -13.62 6.74 3.43
N PRO A 32 -14.78 7.21 3.92
CA PRO A 32 -16.00 7.30 3.14
C PRO A 32 -15.84 8.12 1.86
N GLN A 33 -16.74 7.86 0.91
CA GLN A 33 -16.73 8.35 -0.46
C GLN A 33 -16.89 9.88 -0.54
N ALA A 34 -15.77 10.61 -0.42
CA ALA A 34 -15.57 12.06 -0.65
C ALA A 34 -14.18 12.52 -0.16
N GLU A 35 -13.53 11.75 0.72
CA GLU A 35 -12.27 12.13 1.35
C GLU A 35 -11.09 11.35 0.78
N GLN A 36 -9.95 12.04 0.62
CA GLN A 36 -8.70 11.40 0.21
C GLN A 36 -8.07 10.71 1.42
N LEU A 37 -7.63 9.47 1.25
CA LEU A 37 -6.70 8.86 2.20
C LEU A 37 -5.29 9.36 1.90
N LYS A 38 -4.57 9.79 2.93
CA LYS A 38 -3.15 10.15 2.83
C LYS A 38 -2.37 9.38 3.86
N LEU A 39 -1.45 8.54 3.39
CA LEU A 39 -0.55 7.75 4.23
C LEU A 39 0.87 8.27 4.07
N SER A 40 1.46 8.69 5.17
CA SER A 40 2.82 9.20 5.22
C SER A 40 3.83 8.09 5.56
N PHE A 41 4.96 8.11 4.86
CA PHE A 41 6.09 7.23 5.09
C PHE A 41 7.24 8.03 5.64
N GLY A 42 7.88 7.55 6.70
CA GLY A 42 8.98 8.29 7.30
C GLY A 42 9.57 7.61 8.51
N ARG A 43 10.71 8.16 8.95
CA ARG A 43 11.41 7.69 10.16
C ARG A 43 10.86 8.32 11.44
N ARG A 44 10.00 9.33 11.32
CA ARG A 44 9.32 9.96 12.46
C ARG A 44 8.16 9.07 12.91
N GLU A 45 8.02 8.90 14.21
CA GLU A 45 6.99 8.03 14.81
C GLU A 45 5.55 8.48 14.53
N THR A 46 5.35 9.73 14.14
CA THR A 46 4.02 10.23 13.75
C THR A 46 3.67 9.95 12.28
N CYS A 47 4.50 9.21 11.54
CA CYS A 47 4.14 8.76 10.20
C CYS A 47 3.32 7.47 10.26
N ASP A 48 2.33 7.36 9.38
CA ASP A 48 1.43 6.21 9.31
C ASP A 48 2.19 4.90 9.06
N VAL A 49 3.17 4.96 8.14
CA VAL A 49 4.15 3.90 7.92
C VAL A 49 5.49 4.34 8.48
N CYS A 50 5.69 4.04 9.76
CA CYS A 50 6.91 4.36 10.49
C CYS A 50 8.04 3.35 10.19
N LEU A 51 9.16 3.86 9.67
CA LEU A 51 10.34 3.10 9.28
C LEU A 51 11.56 3.51 10.12
N THR A 52 11.42 3.53 11.45
CA THR A 52 12.48 3.97 12.41
C THR A 52 13.83 3.28 12.19
N TYR A 53 13.80 2.01 11.79
CA TYR A 53 14.97 1.15 11.57
C TYR A 53 15.77 1.50 10.30
N ASP A 54 15.19 2.20 9.32
CA ASP A 54 15.85 2.47 8.05
C ASP A 54 16.53 3.84 8.04
N SER A 55 17.85 3.83 8.24
CA SER A 55 18.68 5.05 8.20
C SER A 55 18.63 5.83 6.88
N GLN A 56 18.19 5.22 5.77
CA GLN A 56 18.02 5.91 4.49
C GLN A 56 16.66 6.59 4.35
N VAL A 57 15.76 6.42 5.32
CA VAL A 57 14.47 7.07 5.34
C VAL A 57 14.56 8.43 6.04
N SER A 58 14.16 9.49 5.33
CA SER A 58 13.97 10.83 5.87
C SER A 58 12.90 10.85 6.97
N ARG A 59 12.86 11.89 7.81
CA ARG A 59 11.87 11.98 8.91
C ARG A 59 10.44 11.91 8.40
N ILE A 60 10.17 12.65 7.33
CA ILE A 60 8.99 12.54 6.46
C ILE A 60 9.60 12.33 5.07
N HIS A 61 9.25 11.25 4.39
CA HIS A 61 9.95 10.80 3.18
C HIS A 61 9.06 10.81 1.96
N ALA A 62 7.90 10.19 2.06
CA ALA A 62 6.98 10.02 0.95
C ALA A 62 5.54 10.07 1.45
N GLN A 63 4.60 10.24 0.52
CA GLN A 63 3.18 10.14 0.77
C GLN A 63 2.52 9.29 -0.31
N LEU A 64 1.68 8.35 0.12
CA LEU A 64 0.71 7.68 -0.74
C LEU A 64 -0.63 8.38 -0.55
N THR A 65 -1.23 8.84 -1.63
CA THR A 65 -2.58 9.39 -1.65
C THR A 65 -3.49 8.44 -2.42
N PHE A 66 -4.66 8.14 -1.87
CA PHE A 66 -5.76 7.51 -2.60
C PHE A 66 -6.91 8.50 -2.69
N ASP A 67 -7.31 8.86 -3.91
CA ASP A 67 -8.33 9.88 -4.17
C ASP A 67 -9.77 9.33 -4.28
N GLY A 68 -9.95 8.04 -4.01
CA GLY A 68 -11.19 7.30 -4.20
C GLY A 68 -11.20 6.46 -5.47
N GLU A 69 -10.27 6.69 -6.40
CA GLU A 69 -10.17 5.92 -7.64
C GLU A 69 -8.72 5.53 -7.95
N HIS A 70 -7.78 6.44 -7.75
CA HIS A 70 -6.38 6.30 -8.13
C HIS A 70 -5.45 6.42 -6.92
N PHE A 71 -4.32 5.70 -6.99
CA PHE A 71 -3.22 5.84 -6.05
C PHE A 71 -2.11 6.69 -6.66
N TRP A 72 -1.58 7.60 -5.85
CA TRP A 72 -0.50 8.50 -6.21
C TRP A 72 0.60 8.42 -5.16
N LEU A 73 1.83 8.15 -5.59
CA LEU A 73 3.00 8.15 -4.74
C LEU A 73 3.83 9.42 -5.00
N GLU A 74 4.15 10.15 -3.93
CA GLU A 74 4.90 11.40 -3.97
C GLU A 74 6.15 11.31 -3.09
N ASP A 75 7.30 11.71 -3.61
CA ASP A 75 8.51 11.90 -2.79
C ASP A 75 8.50 13.30 -2.18
N LEU A 76 8.56 13.39 -0.84
CA LEU A 76 8.48 14.66 -0.12
C LEU A 76 9.87 15.28 0.07
N ASN A 77 10.61 15.43 -1.04
CA ASN A 77 11.98 15.93 -1.09
C ASN A 77 12.93 15.14 -0.16
N SER A 78 12.87 13.82 -0.27
CA SER A 78 13.67 12.92 0.55
C SER A 78 15.13 12.90 0.10
N ARG A 79 16.04 12.58 1.03
CA ARG A 79 17.47 12.54 0.72
C ARG A 79 17.86 11.45 -0.30
N ASN A 80 17.24 10.27 -0.20
CA ASN A 80 17.64 9.10 -1.00
C ASN A 80 16.63 8.73 -2.09
N GLY A 81 15.49 9.43 -2.15
CA GLY A 81 14.44 9.24 -3.13
C GLY A 81 13.51 8.07 -2.85
N THR A 82 12.34 8.17 -3.45
CA THR A 82 11.29 7.14 -3.55
C THR A 82 11.26 6.58 -4.97
N PHE A 83 10.95 5.29 -5.11
CA PHE A 83 10.98 4.60 -6.41
C PHE A 83 9.77 3.69 -6.57
N VAL A 84 9.24 3.56 -7.77
CA VAL A 84 8.30 2.52 -8.17
C VAL A 84 9.01 1.63 -9.17
N GLU A 85 9.17 0.36 -8.84
CA GLU A 85 10.09 -0.53 -9.56
C GLU A 85 11.47 0.12 -9.76
N LYS A 86 11.87 0.38 -11.02
CA LYS A 86 13.15 1.03 -11.37
C LYS A 86 13.04 2.53 -11.59
N GLN A 87 11.84 3.10 -11.54
CA GLN A 87 11.58 4.50 -11.84
C GLN A 87 11.61 5.34 -10.55
N ARG A 88 12.42 6.41 -10.54
CA ARG A 88 12.42 7.37 -9.44
C ARG A 88 11.19 8.26 -9.50
N VAL A 89 10.56 8.49 -8.36
CA VAL A 89 9.46 9.45 -8.19
C VAL A 89 10.06 10.86 -8.09
N THR A 90 9.65 11.77 -8.99
CA THR A 90 10.13 13.17 -9.04
C THR A 90 9.07 14.19 -8.63
N ASP A 91 7.80 13.88 -8.89
CA ASP A 91 6.63 14.64 -8.46
C ASP A 91 5.62 13.63 -7.87
N GLN A 92 4.43 13.53 -8.44
CA GLN A 92 3.50 12.42 -8.21
C GLN A 92 3.62 11.38 -9.32
N LEU A 93 3.70 10.11 -8.93
CA LEU A 93 3.66 8.98 -9.84
C LEU A 93 2.41 8.15 -9.56
N PRO A 94 1.60 7.79 -10.58
CA PRO A 94 0.50 6.86 -10.38
C PRO A 94 1.04 5.48 -9.97
N LEU A 95 0.40 4.88 -8.97
CA LEU A 95 0.71 3.54 -8.48
C LEU A 95 -0.51 2.63 -8.74
N LYS A 96 -0.28 1.39 -9.17
CA LYS A 96 -1.35 0.43 -9.42
C LYS A 96 -1.42 -0.62 -8.31
N PRO A 97 -2.60 -1.22 -8.09
CA PRO A 97 -2.72 -2.42 -7.28
C PRO A 97 -1.70 -3.50 -7.71
N GLY A 98 -0.95 -4.03 -6.76
CA GLY A 98 0.11 -5.02 -6.96
C GLY A 98 1.51 -4.43 -7.19
N ASP A 99 1.64 -3.14 -7.48
CA ASP A 99 2.95 -2.52 -7.76
C ASP A 99 3.85 -2.52 -6.52
N LEU A 100 5.16 -2.68 -6.78
CA LEU A 100 6.20 -2.52 -5.76
C LEU A 100 6.78 -1.11 -5.80
N PHE A 101 6.89 -0.51 -4.62
CA PHE A 101 7.57 0.75 -4.43
C PHE A 101 8.56 0.69 -3.28
N ARG A 102 9.58 1.53 -3.31
CA ARG A 102 10.64 1.61 -2.32
C ARG A 102 10.72 2.99 -1.71
N VAL A 103 10.75 3.02 -0.38
CA VAL A 103 11.03 4.21 0.43
C VAL A 103 12.31 3.96 1.21
N GLY A 104 13.37 4.74 0.97
CA GLY A 104 14.69 4.44 1.52
C GLY A 104 15.21 3.08 1.01
N ARG A 105 15.40 2.08 1.86
CA ARG A 105 15.76 0.71 1.50
C ARG A 105 14.58 -0.27 1.59
N THR A 106 13.46 0.14 2.16
CA THR A 106 12.29 -0.71 2.36
C THR A 106 11.42 -0.74 1.11
N TRP A 107 11.28 -1.93 0.53
CA TRP A 107 10.28 -2.27 -0.48
C TRP A 107 8.93 -2.61 0.15
N LEU A 108 7.87 -2.13 -0.48
CA LEU A 108 6.48 -2.31 -0.10
C LEU A 108 5.66 -2.68 -1.34
N ARG A 109 4.62 -3.48 -1.14
CA ARG A 109 3.59 -3.78 -2.14
C ARG A 109 2.27 -3.15 -1.75
N LEU A 110 1.61 -2.51 -2.72
CA LEU A 110 0.27 -1.93 -2.54
C LEU A 110 -0.79 -2.95 -2.94
N GLU A 111 -1.73 -3.27 -2.04
CA GLU A 111 -2.90 -4.11 -2.35
C GLU A 111 -4.17 -3.48 -1.75
N PRO A 112 -5.10 -2.95 -2.56
CA PRO A 112 -6.43 -2.61 -2.08
C PRO A 112 -7.22 -3.89 -1.76
N LEU A 113 -7.93 -3.91 -0.63
CA LEU A 113 -8.77 -5.03 -0.20
C LEU A 113 -10.22 -4.57 -0.13
N HIS A 114 -11.09 -5.24 -0.89
CA HIS A 114 -12.54 -5.04 -0.82
C HIS A 114 -13.13 -5.90 0.29
N ALA A 115 -14.22 -5.47 0.89
CA ALA A 115 -14.88 -6.23 1.96
C ALA A 115 -15.26 -7.67 1.56
N MET A 116 -15.47 -7.93 0.27
CA MET A 116 -15.76 -9.27 -0.26
C MET A 116 -14.52 -10.15 -0.43
N ASP A 117 -13.32 -9.58 -0.54
CA ASP A 117 -12.07 -10.34 -0.71
C ASP A 117 -11.77 -11.18 0.54
N THR A 118 -12.22 -10.73 1.71
CA THR A 118 -12.12 -11.45 3.00
C THR A 118 -13.04 -12.66 3.14
N LEU A 119 -14.01 -12.88 2.24
CA LEU A 119 -14.94 -14.02 2.30
C LEU A 119 -14.47 -15.25 1.51
N THR A 120 -13.37 -15.14 0.76
CA THR A 120 -12.79 -16.27 0.02
C THR A 120 -11.89 -17.09 0.95
N VAL A 121 -12.48 -17.74 1.94
CA VAL A 121 -11.87 -18.95 2.51
C VAL A 121 -12.05 -20.07 1.47
N PRO A 122 -10.98 -20.75 1.03
CA PRO A 122 -11.14 -22.03 0.36
C PRO A 122 -11.51 -23.10 1.40
N ASP A 123 -12.69 -22.99 1.98
CA ASP A 123 -13.33 -24.04 2.78
C ASP A 123 -14.44 -24.67 1.93
N LEU A 124 -14.05 -25.41 0.90
CA LEU A 124 -14.81 -26.55 0.38
C LEU A 124 -13.79 -27.44 -0.33
N TYR A 125 -13.22 -28.40 0.40
CA TYR A 125 -12.94 -29.79 0.04
C TYR A 125 -12.04 -30.40 1.13
N ASP A 126 -12.64 -30.61 2.30
CA ASP A 126 -12.26 -31.71 3.18
C ASP A 126 -13.51 -32.62 3.27
N ASP A 127 -13.32 -33.94 3.29
CA ASP A 127 -14.30 -35.00 3.66
C ASP A 127 -15.27 -35.69 2.67
N ASP A 128 -15.14 -35.65 1.33
CA ASP A 128 -15.99 -36.51 0.44
C ASP A 128 -15.26 -37.11 -0.78
N ILE A 129 -14.24 -37.96 -0.57
CA ILE A 129 -13.88 -38.99 -1.58
C ILE A 129 -14.09 -40.39 -0.99
N PRO A 130 -15.33 -40.92 -0.99
CA PRO A 130 -15.50 -42.35 -1.02
C PRO A 130 -15.26 -42.85 -2.45
N PHE A 131 -14.40 -43.87 -2.61
CA PHE A 131 -14.73 -45.16 -3.27
C PHE A 131 -13.62 -46.18 -2.99
#